data_AF-A0A6L5PJE2-F1
#
_entry.id   AF-A0A6L5PJE2-F1
#
_cell.length_a   1.000
_cell.length_b   1.000
_cell.length_c   1.000
_cell.angle_alpha   90.00
_cell.angle_beta   90.00
_cell.angle_gamma   90.00
#
_symmetry.space_group_name_H-M   'P 1'
#
loop_
_entity.id
_entity.type
_entity.pdbx_description
1 polymer ?
#
loop_
_entity_poly.entity_id
_entity_poly.type
_entity_poly.pdbx_seq_one_letter_code
_entity_poly.pdbx_strand_id
1 'polypeptide(L)'
;MSALKALGRDAIPVVSLPTIYYTGFHPDFIHATVDGQGVKSPVGSGNSAIALAAWRAGLTVEQTLSLFRRETFEYLGYFDYDRRAQEGFLAQALALGFDFSEDVQRWRASGCFVHTPNHPKLSVLASLARAALKRLGIAPAFQNVEHLVPDIFSTNVSWPVYPEISDNLGVLGEYVFKPAAGSRKLAAPLKVFDLRGFVEGSFENYKLLEPKKIESARFDDLRYGSLAEILKPSGGHPYKGLPDHQFWNKSVLGDFKRIDPVALPGHALERDDLIATAGSCFAQHIARALSKSGYSYYVAESADGLSEDEATRRQFGVFSARYGNVYTGEQLAQLFDRADGNFVPADDVWRRPDGKFVDAFRPQVEPDGFDSEEAVLRARAVHFEAVRKMLRELDVFVFTLGLTEAWRSRADGAVYPLAPGVAAGGMDPEKYEFHNYTVEETISALERALDRLWSENPNARVILTVSPVPLAATYEPRHVLQSTTYSKSVLRVVAEKLNQKYELIEYFPSYEIITGSFNRGAYFEDDLRSVTADGVSHVMELFMKHHAQGERMDEQQKLSNAPSSREQQEGEALVCEEELLSRV
;
A
#
# COMPACT_ATOMS: atom_id res chain seq x y z
N MET A 1 -34.53 38.64 -17.61
CA MET A 1 -35.86 39.16 -17.22
C MET A 1 -36.24 40.49 -17.86
N SER A 2 -35.30 41.37 -18.28
CA SER A 2 -35.63 42.69 -18.85
C SER A 2 -36.35 42.65 -20.21
N ALA A 3 -36.04 41.68 -21.08
CA ALA A 3 -36.69 41.55 -22.39
C ALA A 3 -38.13 40.99 -22.34
N LEU A 4 -38.46 40.18 -21.33
CA LEU A 4 -39.80 39.58 -21.17
C LEU A 4 -40.81 40.57 -20.55
N LYS A 5 -40.36 41.45 -19.66
CA LYS A 5 -41.19 42.56 -19.13
C LYS A 5 -41.65 43.53 -20.23
N ALA A 6 -40.87 43.68 -21.30
CA ALA A 6 -41.23 44.55 -22.43
C ALA A 6 -42.38 43.99 -23.30
N LEU A 7 -42.76 42.71 -23.15
CA LEU A 7 -43.82 42.07 -23.92
C LEU A 7 -45.21 42.09 -23.25
N GLY A 8 -45.36 42.72 -22.07
CA GLY A 8 -46.67 42.95 -21.42
C GLY A 8 -47.41 41.67 -21.01
N ARG A 9 -46.70 40.59 -20.65
CA ARG A 9 -47.30 39.31 -20.28
C ARG A 9 -46.88 38.90 -18.87
N ASP A 10 -47.56 39.43 -17.86
CA ASP A 10 -47.31 39.12 -16.43
C ASP A 10 -47.79 37.71 -16.00
N ALA A 11 -48.17 36.83 -16.93
CA ALA A 11 -48.81 35.53 -16.63
C ALA A 11 -48.15 34.29 -17.27
N ILE A 12 -46.98 34.41 -17.94
CA ILE A 12 -46.31 33.23 -18.51
C ILE A 12 -45.38 32.62 -17.46
N PRO A 13 -45.55 31.34 -17.07
CA PRO A 13 -44.61 30.66 -16.19
C PRO A 13 -43.26 30.50 -16.90
N VAL A 14 -42.19 31.00 -16.26
CA VAL A 14 -40.82 30.93 -16.78
C VAL A 14 -39.98 30.05 -15.87
N VAL A 15 -39.31 29.05 -16.45
CA VAL A 15 -38.32 28.23 -15.76
C VAL A 15 -36.94 28.47 -16.37
N SER A 16 -36.01 28.95 -15.54
CA SER A 16 -34.61 29.10 -15.92
C SER A 16 -33.86 27.81 -15.59
N LEU A 17 -33.24 27.20 -16.60
CA LEU A 17 -32.41 26.00 -16.44
C LEU A 17 -30.93 26.39 -16.24
N PRO A 18 -30.14 25.56 -15.52
CA PRO A 18 -28.70 25.75 -15.47
C PRO A 18 -28.08 25.55 -16.85
N THR A 19 -27.00 26.27 -17.10
CA THR A 19 -26.19 26.18 -18.31
C THR A 19 -25.15 25.08 -18.11
N ILE A 20 -25.09 24.11 -19.02
CA ILE A 20 -24.00 23.12 -19.00
C ILE A 20 -22.73 23.76 -19.58
N TYR A 21 -21.73 23.89 -18.72
CA TYR A 21 -20.35 24.17 -19.11
C TYR A 21 -19.40 23.28 -18.30
N TYR A 22 -19.04 22.12 -18.85
CA TYR A 22 -18.29 21.07 -18.15
C TYR A 22 -16.92 20.84 -18.77
N THR A 23 -15.88 21.37 -18.12
CA THR A 23 -14.50 21.31 -18.62
C THR A 23 -13.71 20.10 -18.13
N GLY A 24 -14.25 19.29 -17.22
CA GLY A 24 -13.54 18.16 -16.61
C GLY A 24 -12.94 17.17 -17.61
N PHE A 25 -13.67 16.88 -18.69
CA PHE A 25 -13.20 15.99 -19.75
C PHE A 25 -12.28 16.68 -20.77
N HIS A 26 -12.39 18.01 -20.91
CA HIS A 26 -11.76 18.79 -21.98
C HIS A 26 -11.06 20.05 -21.41
N PRO A 27 -10.15 19.93 -20.42
CA PRO A 27 -9.55 21.09 -19.76
C PRO A 27 -8.73 21.97 -20.71
N ASP A 28 -8.20 21.36 -21.78
CA ASP A 28 -7.42 22.01 -22.82
C ASP A 28 -8.26 22.78 -23.86
N PHE A 29 -9.58 22.57 -23.90
CA PHE A 29 -10.46 23.27 -24.83
C PHE A 29 -10.64 24.73 -24.42
N ILE A 30 -10.28 25.66 -25.31
CA ILE A 30 -10.45 27.10 -25.11
C ILE A 30 -11.01 27.79 -26.35
N HIS A 31 -11.53 28.99 -26.13
CA HIS A 31 -11.73 29.98 -27.18
C HIS A 31 -10.65 31.06 -27.06
N ALA A 32 -10.19 31.55 -28.21
CA ALA A 32 -9.21 32.63 -28.30
C ALA A 32 -9.60 33.61 -29.39
N THR A 33 -9.16 34.85 -29.26
CA THR A 33 -9.44 35.94 -30.19
C THR A 33 -8.19 36.69 -30.58
N VAL A 34 -8.18 37.30 -31.77
CA VAL A 34 -7.20 38.29 -32.24
C VAL A 34 -7.99 39.47 -32.80
N ASP A 35 -7.76 40.68 -32.28
CA ASP A 35 -8.48 41.89 -32.68
C ASP A 35 -10.03 41.70 -32.69
N GLY A 36 -10.54 40.98 -31.69
CA GLY A 36 -11.96 40.64 -31.55
C GLY A 36 -12.49 39.53 -32.46
N GLN A 37 -11.66 38.96 -33.35
CA GLN A 37 -12.02 37.84 -34.23
C GLN A 37 -11.59 36.50 -33.64
N GLY A 38 -12.45 35.48 -33.71
CA GLY A 38 -12.16 34.15 -33.17
C GLY A 38 -11.06 33.40 -33.94
N VAL A 39 -10.05 32.94 -33.22
CA VAL A 39 -8.95 32.12 -33.75
C VAL A 39 -9.46 30.75 -34.20
N LYS A 40 -9.03 30.28 -35.37
CA LYS A 40 -9.49 29.03 -35.98
C LYS A 40 -8.48 27.89 -35.81
N SER A 41 -8.98 26.70 -35.52
CA SER A 41 -8.27 25.42 -35.57
C SER A 41 -8.89 24.50 -36.64
N PRO A 42 -8.34 23.29 -36.88
CA PRO A 42 -8.94 22.31 -37.80
C PRO A 42 -10.39 21.92 -37.48
N VAL A 43 -10.86 22.18 -36.24
CA VAL A 43 -12.24 21.90 -35.82
C VAL A 43 -13.13 23.15 -35.70
N GLY A 44 -12.64 24.34 -36.05
CA GLY A 44 -13.43 25.58 -36.01
C GLY A 44 -12.92 26.55 -34.96
N SER A 45 -13.77 27.08 -34.08
CA SER A 45 -13.40 28.12 -33.09
C SER A 45 -12.88 27.57 -31.75
N GLY A 46 -12.94 26.26 -31.54
CA GLY A 46 -12.33 25.60 -30.38
C GLY A 46 -10.83 25.39 -30.62
N ASN A 47 -9.99 25.79 -29.68
CA ASN A 47 -8.53 25.67 -29.77
C ASN A 47 -7.99 24.88 -28.58
N SER A 48 -6.83 24.26 -28.76
CA SER A 48 -6.04 23.67 -27.67
C SER A 48 -5.26 24.79 -26.99
N ALA A 49 -5.38 24.88 -25.66
CA ALA A 49 -4.61 25.84 -24.88
C ALA A 49 -3.11 25.56 -24.98
N ILE A 50 -2.71 24.28 -24.90
CA ILE A 50 -1.32 23.84 -25.08
C ILE A 50 -0.81 24.22 -26.47
N ALA A 51 -1.49 23.83 -27.54
CA ALA A 51 -1.00 24.07 -28.90
C ALA A 51 -0.91 25.57 -29.22
N LEU A 52 -1.90 26.35 -28.80
CA LEU A 52 -1.92 27.79 -29.02
C LEU A 52 -0.85 28.52 -28.19
N ALA A 53 -0.63 28.13 -26.93
CA ALA A 53 0.43 28.67 -26.10
C ALA A 53 1.83 28.29 -26.62
N ALA A 54 2.03 27.04 -27.02
CA ALA A 54 3.28 26.55 -27.57
C ALA A 54 3.66 27.29 -28.86
N TRP A 55 2.68 27.51 -29.75
CA TRP A 55 2.87 28.31 -30.95
C TRP A 55 3.22 29.77 -30.62
N ARG A 56 2.54 30.40 -29.65
CA ARG A 56 2.85 31.76 -29.20
C ARG A 56 4.27 31.88 -28.63
N ALA A 57 4.77 30.81 -28.02
CA ALA A 57 6.14 30.70 -27.50
C ALA A 57 7.19 30.34 -28.58
N GLY A 58 6.79 30.15 -29.84
CA GLY A 58 7.69 29.83 -30.95
C GLY A 58 8.17 28.37 -30.95
N LEU A 59 7.48 27.46 -30.27
CA LEU A 59 7.80 26.03 -30.26
C LEU A 59 7.44 25.37 -31.59
N THR A 60 8.17 24.32 -31.97
CA THR A 60 7.87 23.52 -33.16
C THR A 60 6.69 22.58 -32.93
N VAL A 61 6.17 21.97 -34.01
CA VAL A 61 5.14 20.92 -33.91
C VAL A 61 5.62 19.76 -33.03
N GLU A 62 6.84 19.26 -33.23
CA GLU A 62 7.40 18.16 -32.42
C GLU A 62 7.50 18.51 -30.94
N GLN A 63 7.99 19.72 -30.64
CA GLN A 63 8.06 20.26 -29.28
C GLN A 63 6.66 20.41 -28.67
N THR A 64 5.67 20.77 -29.47
CA THR A 64 4.29 20.92 -29.00
C THR A 64 3.65 19.56 -28.73
N LEU A 65 3.91 18.56 -29.57
CA LEU A 65 3.39 17.21 -29.38
C LEU A 65 3.94 16.57 -28.10
N SER A 66 5.20 16.81 -27.74
CA SER A 66 5.77 16.29 -26.49
C SER A 66 5.25 16.98 -25.22
N LEU A 67 4.47 18.08 -25.35
CA LEU A 67 3.74 18.67 -24.23
C LEU A 67 2.44 17.92 -23.89
N PHE A 68 1.90 17.09 -24.79
CA PHE A 68 0.71 16.28 -24.51
C PHE A 68 1.10 15.01 -23.75
N ARG A 69 1.35 15.18 -22.45
CA ARG A 69 1.77 14.13 -21.51
C ARG A 69 1.35 14.48 -20.09
N ARG A 70 1.35 13.48 -19.21
CA ARG A 70 0.89 13.61 -17.82
C ARG A 70 1.58 14.76 -17.07
N GLU A 71 2.90 14.90 -17.17
CA GLU A 71 3.67 15.90 -16.41
C GLU A 71 3.24 17.34 -16.75
N THR A 72 2.94 17.60 -18.03
CA THR A 72 2.42 18.90 -18.45
C THR A 72 1.01 19.11 -17.90
N PHE A 73 0.19 18.07 -17.87
CA PHE A 73 -1.20 18.15 -17.39
C PHE A 73 -1.25 18.37 -15.88
N GLU A 74 -0.35 17.74 -15.12
CA GLU A 74 -0.15 18.01 -13.69
C GLU A 74 0.29 19.46 -13.48
N TYR A 75 1.32 19.91 -14.22
CA TYR A 75 1.81 21.28 -14.14
C TYR A 75 0.69 22.30 -14.40
N LEU A 76 -0.14 22.09 -15.42
CA LEU A 76 -1.28 22.95 -15.76
C LEU A 76 -2.51 22.73 -14.85
N GLY A 77 -2.49 21.74 -13.96
CA GLY A 77 -3.58 21.41 -13.04
C GLY A 77 -4.82 20.85 -13.73
N TYR A 78 -4.67 20.14 -14.86
CA TYR A 78 -5.79 19.60 -15.63
C TYR A 78 -6.62 18.58 -14.85
N PHE A 79 -6.00 17.83 -13.93
CA PHE A 79 -6.68 16.82 -13.11
C PHE A 79 -7.66 17.42 -12.08
N ASP A 80 -7.56 18.72 -11.77
CA ASP A 80 -8.50 19.42 -10.88
C ASP A 80 -9.81 19.84 -11.57
N TYR A 81 -9.86 19.83 -12.91
CA TYR A 81 -10.97 20.44 -13.65
C TYR A 81 -12.29 19.71 -13.48
N ASP A 82 -12.25 18.39 -13.28
CA ASP A 82 -13.46 17.59 -13.05
C ASP A 82 -14.19 18.04 -11.79
N ARG A 83 -13.45 18.09 -10.66
CA ARG A 83 -13.98 18.57 -9.38
C ARG A 83 -14.56 19.99 -9.50
N ARG A 84 -13.80 20.91 -10.10
CA ARG A 84 -14.23 22.32 -10.26
C ARG A 84 -15.46 22.47 -11.16
N ALA A 85 -15.53 21.71 -12.26
CA ALA A 85 -16.66 21.74 -13.18
C ALA A 85 -17.93 21.18 -12.51
N GLN A 86 -17.80 20.08 -11.76
CA GLN A 86 -18.90 19.49 -11.01
C GLN A 86 -19.42 20.44 -9.93
N GLU A 87 -18.54 20.99 -9.09
CA GLU A 87 -18.90 21.96 -8.05
C GLU A 87 -19.59 23.19 -8.65
N GLY A 88 -19.04 23.74 -9.73
CA GLY A 88 -19.60 24.91 -10.41
C GLY A 88 -21.00 24.68 -10.99
N PHE A 89 -21.20 23.55 -11.66
CA PHE A 89 -22.53 23.20 -12.21
C PHE A 89 -23.56 22.97 -11.10
N LEU A 90 -23.21 22.20 -10.06
CA LEU A 90 -24.14 21.91 -8.97
C LEU A 90 -24.51 23.18 -8.19
N ALA A 91 -23.55 24.07 -7.94
CA ALA A 91 -23.83 25.36 -7.32
C ALA A 91 -24.77 26.22 -8.17
N GLN A 92 -24.58 26.27 -9.49
CA GLN A 92 -25.47 26.99 -10.40
C GLN A 92 -26.88 26.38 -10.44
N ALA A 93 -26.97 25.06 -10.50
CA ALA A 93 -28.25 24.35 -10.47
C ALA A 93 -29.02 24.62 -9.19
N LEU A 94 -28.34 24.52 -8.04
CA LEU A 94 -28.93 24.77 -6.73
C LEU A 94 -29.45 26.21 -6.60
N ALA A 95 -28.70 27.19 -7.11
CA ALA A 95 -29.13 28.60 -7.15
C ALA A 95 -30.41 28.82 -7.99
N LEU A 96 -30.69 27.94 -8.95
CA LEU A 96 -31.93 27.93 -9.73
C LEU A 96 -33.02 27.04 -9.12
N GLY A 97 -32.74 26.40 -7.98
CA GLY A 97 -33.67 25.50 -7.27
C GLY A 97 -33.79 24.13 -7.92
N PHE A 98 -32.71 23.62 -8.52
CA PHE A 98 -32.61 22.24 -8.99
C PHE A 98 -31.52 21.51 -8.22
N ASP A 99 -31.77 20.24 -7.91
CA ASP A 99 -30.75 19.31 -7.45
C ASP A 99 -30.50 18.28 -8.55
N PHE A 100 -29.29 18.30 -9.12
CA PHE A 100 -28.83 17.37 -10.15
C PHE A 100 -27.71 16.46 -9.63
N SER A 101 -27.53 16.33 -8.31
CA SER A 101 -26.42 15.56 -7.74
C SER A 101 -26.42 14.10 -8.19
N GLU A 102 -27.58 13.44 -8.17
CA GLU A 102 -27.74 12.07 -8.69
C GLU A 102 -27.60 12.01 -10.22
N ASP A 103 -28.11 13.01 -10.93
CA ASP A 103 -28.00 13.07 -12.39
C ASP A 103 -26.55 13.15 -12.84
N VAL A 104 -25.72 13.96 -12.19
CA VAL A 104 -24.29 14.06 -12.48
C VAL A 104 -23.59 12.71 -12.26
N GLN A 105 -23.91 12.00 -11.18
CA GLN A 105 -23.37 10.65 -10.95
C GLN A 105 -23.78 9.67 -12.07
N ARG A 106 -25.06 9.68 -12.46
CA ARG A 106 -25.56 8.85 -13.58
C ARG A 106 -24.87 9.19 -14.90
N TRP A 107 -24.70 10.48 -15.20
CA TRP A 107 -24.01 10.91 -16.42
C TRP A 107 -22.55 10.44 -16.43
N ARG A 108 -21.84 10.56 -15.30
CA ARG A 108 -20.45 10.09 -15.17
C ARG A 108 -20.32 8.58 -15.34
N ALA A 109 -21.26 7.81 -14.78
CA ALA A 109 -21.29 6.36 -14.95
C ALA A 109 -21.43 5.93 -16.43
N SER A 110 -21.94 6.81 -17.30
CA SER A 110 -22.03 6.57 -18.75
C SER A 110 -20.78 6.99 -19.54
N GLY A 111 -19.72 7.45 -18.86
CA GLY A 111 -18.49 7.98 -19.46
C GLY A 111 -18.53 9.48 -19.72
N CYS A 112 -17.80 9.95 -20.73
CA CYS A 112 -17.82 11.36 -21.12
C CYS A 112 -19.21 11.77 -21.61
N PHE A 113 -19.86 12.74 -20.93
CA PHE A 113 -21.25 13.14 -21.19
C PHE A 113 -21.41 14.47 -21.93
N VAL A 114 -20.32 15.04 -22.45
CA VAL A 114 -20.33 16.26 -23.28
C VAL A 114 -19.48 16.05 -24.54
N HIS A 115 -19.84 16.65 -25.68
CA HIS A 115 -19.03 16.62 -26.92
C HIS A 115 -17.94 17.71 -26.92
N THR A 116 -18.25 18.86 -26.32
CA THR A 116 -17.34 19.97 -25.97
C THR A 116 -17.83 20.52 -24.63
N PRO A 117 -17.07 21.38 -23.92
CA PRO A 117 -17.51 21.87 -22.60
C PRO A 117 -18.95 22.43 -22.56
N ASN A 118 -19.41 23.06 -23.64
CA ASN A 118 -20.73 23.67 -23.77
C ASN A 118 -21.74 22.86 -24.61
N HIS A 119 -21.38 21.67 -25.11
CA HIS A 119 -22.26 20.81 -25.90
C HIS A 119 -22.56 19.51 -25.13
N PRO A 120 -23.53 19.50 -24.21
CA PRO A 120 -23.96 18.29 -23.52
C PRO A 120 -24.46 17.21 -24.49
N LYS A 121 -24.24 15.94 -24.17
CA LYS A 121 -24.90 14.83 -24.85
C LYS A 121 -26.41 14.86 -24.61
N LEU A 122 -27.16 14.21 -25.50
CA LEU A 122 -28.62 14.18 -25.45
C LEU A 122 -29.19 13.71 -24.11
N SER A 123 -28.55 12.75 -23.43
CA SER A 123 -28.98 12.26 -22.11
C SER A 123 -28.97 13.34 -21.02
N VAL A 124 -28.00 14.24 -21.06
CA VAL A 124 -27.89 15.39 -20.15
C VAL A 124 -28.99 16.40 -20.45
N LEU A 125 -29.20 16.72 -21.74
CA LEU A 125 -30.28 17.61 -22.17
C LEU A 125 -31.66 17.07 -21.78
N ALA A 126 -31.89 15.76 -21.93
CA ALA A 126 -33.14 15.12 -21.55
C ALA A 126 -33.39 15.22 -20.04
N SER A 127 -32.35 15.08 -19.22
CA SER A 127 -32.43 15.23 -17.76
C SER A 127 -32.80 16.67 -17.36
N LEU A 128 -32.20 17.68 -17.99
CA LEU A 128 -32.58 19.09 -17.81
C LEU A 128 -34.02 19.38 -18.26
N ALA A 129 -34.42 18.84 -19.42
CA ALA A 129 -35.77 19.01 -19.94
C ALA A 129 -36.83 18.39 -19.01
N ARG A 130 -36.59 17.18 -18.50
CA ARG A 130 -37.46 16.54 -17.50
C ARG A 130 -37.61 17.38 -16.25
N ALA A 131 -36.52 17.95 -15.75
CA ALA A 131 -36.55 18.83 -14.58
C ALA A 131 -37.38 20.10 -14.82
N ALA A 132 -37.25 20.74 -16.00
CA ALA A 132 -38.08 21.88 -16.38
C ALA A 132 -39.57 21.53 -16.48
N LEU A 133 -39.91 20.43 -17.16
CA LEU A 133 -41.30 19.98 -17.31
C LEU A 133 -41.94 19.66 -15.95
N LYS A 134 -41.22 18.97 -15.07
CA LYS A 134 -41.65 18.70 -13.69
C LYS A 134 -41.97 19.99 -12.94
N ARG A 135 -41.13 21.01 -13.07
CA ARG A 135 -41.34 22.32 -12.42
C ARG A 135 -42.52 23.10 -13.00
N LEU A 136 -42.83 22.92 -14.28
CA LEU A 136 -43.99 23.50 -14.93
C LEU A 136 -45.29 22.71 -14.72
N GLY A 137 -45.23 21.54 -14.06
CA GLY A 137 -46.38 20.65 -13.91
C GLY A 137 -46.84 20.03 -15.22
N ILE A 138 -45.95 19.96 -16.23
CA ILE A 138 -46.27 19.40 -17.55
C ILE A 138 -45.89 17.92 -17.53
N ALA A 139 -46.88 17.05 -17.73
CA ALA A 139 -46.64 15.61 -17.91
C ALA A 139 -46.21 15.34 -19.37
N PRO A 140 -44.99 14.84 -19.63
CA PRO A 140 -44.59 14.48 -20.98
C PRO A 140 -45.32 13.21 -21.44
N ALA A 141 -45.59 13.10 -22.75
CA ALA A 141 -46.17 11.89 -23.35
C ALA A 141 -45.25 10.66 -23.20
N PHE A 142 -43.93 10.88 -23.15
CA PHE A 142 -42.90 9.85 -22.98
C PHE A 142 -41.81 10.36 -22.03
N GLN A 143 -41.34 9.51 -21.12
CA GLN A 143 -40.33 9.90 -20.12
C GLN A 143 -38.90 9.93 -20.67
N ASN A 144 -38.58 9.03 -21.62
CA ASN A 144 -37.22 8.80 -22.11
C ASN A 144 -37.09 9.18 -23.60
N VAL A 145 -37.33 10.44 -23.92
CA VAL A 145 -37.33 10.96 -25.30
C VAL A 145 -35.96 10.85 -25.98
N GLU A 146 -34.88 10.78 -25.21
CA GLU A 146 -33.51 10.59 -25.69
C GLU A 146 -33.30 9.30 -26.51
N HIS A 147 -34.18 8.31 -26.38
CA HIS A 147 -34.15 7.09 -27.20
C HIS A 147 -34.86 7.24 -28.56
N LEU A 148 -35.58 8.34 -28.76
CA LEU A 148 -36.46 8.54 -29.92
C LEU A 148 -35.96 9.64 -30.85
N VAL A 149 -35.02 10.48 -30.40
CA VAL A 149 -34.52 11.63 -31.15
C VAL A 149 -32.99 11.57 -31.30
N PRO A 150 -32.43 12.11 -32.40
CA PRO A 150 -30.99 12.12 -32.59
C PRO A 150 -30.30 13.13 -31.66
N ASP A 151 -29.08 12.82 -31.24
CA ASP A 151 -28.20 13.78 -30.58
C ASP A 151 -27.71 14.81 -31.62
N ILE A 152 -28.32 15.98 -31.63
CA ILE A 152 -28.00 17.05 -32.59
C ILE A 152 -26.60 17.65 -32.37
N PHE A 153 -26.05 17.59 -31.15
CA PHE A 153 -24.70 18.10 -30.90
C PHE A 153 -23.63 17.13 -31.39
N SER A 154 -23.98 15.85 -31.54
CA SER A 154 -23.08 14.87 -32.14
C SER A 154 -22.71 15.19 -33.59
N THR A 155 -23.46 16.01 -34.32
CA THR A 155 -23.08 16.45 -35.68
C THR A 155 -22.11 17.63 -35.68
N ASN A 156 -21.89 18.26 -34.52
CA ASN A 156 -20.99 19.40 -34.35
C ASN A 156 -19.56 18.93 -34.02
N VAL A 157 -18.74 19.84 -33.50
CA VAL A 157 -17.40 19.54 -33.00
C VAL A 157 -17.49 18.53 -31.85
N SER A 158 -16.62 17.52 -31.88
CA SER A 158 -16.32 16.67 -30.73
C SER A 158 -14.86 16.83 -30.35
N TRP A 159 -14.61 17.24 -29.11
CA TRP A 159 -13.29 17.27 -28.52
C TRP A 159 -13.01 15.93 -27.84
N PRO A 160 -11.79 15.39 -27.93
CA PRO A 160 -11.45 14.14 -27.28
C PRO A 160 -11.19 14.31 -25.78
N VAL A 161 -11.38 13.22 -25.03
CA VAL A 161 -10.79 13.05 -23.69
C VAL A 161 -9.41 12.46 -23.89
N TYR A 162 -8.37 13.18 -23.47
CA TYR A 162 -7.00 12.70 -23.62
C TYR A 162 -6.75 11.44 -22.76
N PRO A 163 -5.93 10.48 -23.21
CA PRO A 163 -5.64 9.25 -22.48
C PRO A 163 -5.28 9.47 -21.01
N GLU A 164 -4.42 10.44 -20.72
CA GLU A 164 -3.96 10.73 -19.35
C GLU A 164 -5.09 11.29 -18.48
N ILE A 165 -6.01 12.08 -19.05
CA ILE A 165 -7.22 12.55 -18.36
C ILE A 165 -8.19 11.39 -18.16
N SER A 166 -8.29 10.51 -19.15
CA SER A 166 -9.18 9.36 -19.13
C SER A 166 -8.78 8.34 -18.06
N ASP A 167 -7.48 8.10 -17.87
CA ASP A 167 -6.92 7.27 -16.81
C ASP A 167 -7.30 7.81 -15.43
N ASN A 168 -7.24 9.13 -15.24
CA ASN A 168 -7.60 9.79 -13.99
C ASN A 168 -9.11 9.74 -13.69
N LEU A 169 -9.96 9.74 -14.73
CA LEU A 169 -11.41 9.79 -14.58
C LEU A 169 -12.11 8.42 -14.72
N GLY A 170 -11.38 7.38 -15.11
CA GLY A 170 -11.95 6.05 -15.35
C GLY A 170 -12.91 5.99 -16.54
N VAL A 171 -12.63 6.76 -17.61
CA VAL A 171 -13.43 6.78 -18.85
C VAL A 171 -12.58 6.40 -20.06
N LEU A 172 -13.20 6.18 -21.22
CA LEU A 172 -12.46 5.97 -22.46
C LEU A 172 -11.85 7.28 -22.97
N GLY A 173 -10.59 7.24 -23.38
CA GLY A 173 -9.86 8.36 -23.95
C GLY A 173 -9.09 8.00 -25.22
N GLU A 174 -8.91 9.00 -26.07
CA GLU A 174 -8.16 8.94 -27.33
C GLU A 174 -7.76 10.35 -27.75
N TYR A 175 -6.90 10.49 -28.77
CA TYR A 175 -6.52 11.79 -29.33
C TYR A 175 -7.21 12.08 -30.67
N VAL A 176 -8.53 11.89 -30.75
CA VAL A 176 -9.29 12.03 -32.01
C VAL A 176 -10.21 13.24 -31.97
N PHE A 177 -9.91 14.22 -32.82
CA PHE A 177 -10.64 15.49 -32.93
C PHE A 177 -11.59 15.44 -34.12
N LYS A 178 -12.87 15.75 -33.88
CA LYS A 178 -13.91 15.75 -34.91
C LYS A 178 -14.37 17.19 -35.20
N PRO A 179 -14.22 17.72 -36.43
CA PRO A 179 -14.83 18.98 -36.84
C PRO A 179 -16.34 18.82 -37.02
N ALA A 180 -17.06 19.94 -36.99
CA ALA A 180 -18.48 19.95 -37.35
C ALA A 180 -18.70 19.35 -38.74
N ALA A 181 -19.64 18.42 -38.84
CA ALA A 181 -20.18 18.00 -40.12
C ALA A 181 -20.95 19.21 -40.66
N GLY A 182 -20.40 19.91 -41.65
CA GLY A 182 -21.16 20.94 -42.38
C GLY A 182 -22.41 20.35 -43.06
N SER A 183 -22.97 21.02 -44.06
CA SER A 183 -24.03 20.45 -44.91
C SER A 183 -23.49 19.30 -45.78
N ARG A 184 -23.06 18.19 -45.17
CA ARG A 184 -22.50 17.02 -45.83
C ARG A 184 -23.64 16.10 -46.28
N LYS A 185 -23.50 15.56 -47.49
CA LYS A 185 -24.26 14.40 -47.96
C LYS A 185 -23.92 13.21 -47.05
N LEU A 186 -24.92 12.44 -46.62
CA LEU A 186 -24.81 11.31 -45.68
C LEU A 186 -23.76 10.22 -46.01
N ALA A 187 -23.17 10.23 -47.21
CA ALA A 187 -22.33 9.15 -47.75
C ALA A 187 -20.80 9.39 -47.69
N ALA A 188 -20.32 10.55 -47.21
CA ALA A 188 -18.88 10.81 -47.14
C ALA A 188 -18.27 10.29 -45.82
N PRO A 189 -17.03 9.74 -45.82
CA PRO A 189 -16.32 9.35 -44.60
C PRO A 189 -16.25 10.51 -43.59
N LEU A 190 -16.36 10.17 -42.31
CA LEU A 190 -16.20 11.15 -41.23
C LEU A 190 -14.77 11.68 -41.27
N LYS A 191 -14.62 13.01 -41.34
CA LYS A 191 -13.29 13.62 -41.25
C LYS A 191 -12.95 13.72 -39.78
N VAL A 192 -11.79 13.21 -39.37
CA VAL A 192 -11.24 13.33 -38.03
C VAL A 192 -9.75 13.69 -38.14
N PHE A 193 -9.18 14.20 -37.05
CA PHE A 193 -7.75 14.45 -36.93
C PHE A 193 -7.23 13.71 -35.71
N ASP A 194 -6.06 13.09 -35.82
CA ASP A 194 -5.28 12.68 -34.65
C ASP A 194 -4.60 13.90 -34.01
N LEU A 195 -3.87 13.70 -32.90
CA LEU A 195 -3.17 14.81 -32.22
C LEU A 195 -2.23 15.57 -33.15
N ARG A 196 -1.42 14.83 -33.92
CA ARG A 196 -0.46 15.42 -34.85
C ARG A 196 -1.16 16.27 -35.92
N GLY A 197 -2.14 15.69 -36.63
CA GLY A 197 -2.88 16.40 -37.66
C GLY A 197 -3.65 17.60 -37.11
N PHE A 198 -4.14 17.52 -35.87
CA PHE A 198 -4.76 18.65 -35.20
C PHE A 198 -3.76 19.78 -34.90
N VAL A 199 -2.59 19.46 -34.34
CA VAL A 199 -1.54 20.45 -34.01
C VAL A 199 -0.96 21.08 -35.27
N GLU A 200 -0.62 20.29 -36.30
CA GLU A 200 -0.12 20.78 -37.59
C GLU A 200 -1.12 21.72 -38.25
N GLY A 201 -2.39 21.29 -38.39
CA GLY A 201 -3.43 22.12 -38.99
C GLY A 201 -3.75 23.37 -38.16
N SER A 202 -3.60 23.31 -36.84
CA SER A 202 -3.72 24.49 -35.98
C SER A 202 -2.59 25.49 -36.26
N PHE A 203 -1.34 25.02 -36.32
CA PHE A 203 -0.17 25.86 -36.60
C PHE A 203 -0.29 26.54 -37.98
N GLU A 204 -0.77 25.82 -39.00
CA GLU A 204 -1.05 26.40 -40.32
C GLU A 204 -2.06 27.55 -40.24
N ASN A 205 -3.15 27.39 -39.49
CA ASN A 205 -4.14 28.45 -39.30
C ASN A 205 -3.57 29.65 -38.51
N TYR A 206 -2.58 29.42 -37.64
CA TYR A 206 -2.00 30.47 -36.82
C TYR A 206 -0.95 31.30 -37.57
N LYS A 207 -0.34 30.79 -38.65
CA LYS A 207 0.80 31.45 -39.35
C LYS A 207 0.58 32.92 -39.73
N LEU A 208 -0.66 33.31 -40.02
CA LEU A 208 -1.00 34.68 -40.43
C LEU A 208 -1.40 35.59 -39.24
N LEU A 209 -1.46 35.04 -38.03
CA LEU A 209 -1.81 35.76 -36.81
C LEU A 209 -0.56 36.37 -36.17
N GLU A 210 -0.76 37.44 -35.40
CA GLU A 210 0.31 38.02 -34.58
C GLU A 210 0.26 37.41 -33.16
N PRO A 211 1.27 36.63 -32.73
CA PRO A 211 1.22 35.88 -31.46
C PRO A 211 0.87 36.71 -30.21
N LYS A 212 1.35 37.95 -30.17
CA LYS A 212 1.16 38.87 -29.03
C LYS A 212 -0.26 39.42 -28.94
N LYS A 213 -1.04 39.37 -30.02
CA LYS A 213 -2.43 39.84 -30.08
C LYS A 213 -3.46 38.74 -29.79
N ILE A 214 -3.01 37.50 -29.60
CA ILE A 214 -3.90 36.39 -29.26
C ILE A 214 -4.28 36.49 -27.78
N GLU A 215 -5.58 36.60 -27.53
CA GLU A 215 -6.18 36.73 -26.21
C GLU A 215 -7.03 35.51 -25.88
N SER A 216 -6.90 35.01 -24.65
CA SER A 216 -7.77 34.00 -24.04
C SER A 216 -7.64 34.13 -22.53
N ALA A 217 -8.75 33.96 -21.79
CA ALA A 217 -8.71 33.95 -20.32
C ALA A 217 -7.75 32.90 -19.74
N ARG A 218 -7.42 31.87 -20.53
CA ARG A 218 -6.45 30.84 -20.12
C ARG A 218 -5.02 31.39 -20.01
N PHE A 219 -4.69 32.47 -20.72
CA PHE A 219 -3.33 33.03 -20.74
C PHE A 219 -3.04 33.99 -19.58
N ASP A 220 -4.01 34.26 -18.70
CA ASP A 220 -3.77 34.91 -17.41
C ASP A 220 -3.02 33.99 -16.44
N ASP A 221 -3.08 32.68 -16.67
CA ASP A 221 -2.29 31.69 -15.93
C ASP A 221 -0.87 31.65 -16.49
N LEU A 222 0.07 32.16 -15.68
CA LEU A 222 1.49 32.28 -16.03
C LEU A 222 2.13 30.95 -16.47
N ARG A 223 1.58 29.81 -16.05
CA ARG A 223 2.06 28.47 -16.43
C ARG A 223 2.05 28.25 -17.94
N TYR A 224 1.10 28.81 -18.67
CA TYR A 224 1.07 28.72 -20.14
C TYR A 224 2.19 29.51 -20.82
N GLY A 225 2.69 30.56 -20.18
CA GLY A 225 3.87 31.30 -20.65
C GLY A 225 5.18 30.55 -20.47
N SER A 226 5.20 29.52 -19.60
CA SER A 226 6.39 28.75 -19.24
C SER A 226 6.43 27.34 -19.84
N LEU A 227 5.56 27.02 -20.80
CA LEU A 227 5.54 25.69 -21.43
C LEU A 227 6.88 25.28 -22.07
N ALA A 228 7.64 26.24 -22.61
CA ALA A 228 8.96 25.98 -23.17
C ALA A 228 9.98 25.49 -22.11
N GLU A 229 9.79 25.86 -20.83
CA GLU A 229 10.63 25.40 -19.73
C GLU A 229 10.39 23.91 -19.40
N ILE A 230 9.17 23.41 -19.63
CA ILE A 230 8.81 21.98 -19.47
C ILE A 230 9.53 21.11 -20.50
N LEU A 231 9.88 21.68 -21.65
CA LEU A 231 10.61 21.01 -22.73
C LEU A 231 12.12 21.01 -22.56
N LYS A 232 12.66 21.88 -21.69
CA LYS A 232 14.05 21.74 -21.30
C LYS A 232 14.16 20.38 -20.64
N PRO A 233 15.08 19.49 -21.08
CA PRO A 233 15.31 18.26 -20.37
C PRO A 233 15.51 18.65 -18.90
N SER A 234 14.69 18.09 -18.02
CA SER A 234 14.86 18.25 -16.59
C SER A 234 16.18 17.56 -16.21
N GLY A 235 17.30 18.24 -16.46
CA GLY A 235 18.63 17.90 -15.99
C GLY A 235 18.75 18.16 -14.49
N GLY A 236 17.69 17.86 -13.73
CA GLY A 236 17.81 17.61 -12.30
C GLY A 236 18.32 16.20 -12.15
N HIS A 237 19.32 16.01 -11.30
CA HIS A 237 19.66 14.68 -10.81
C HIS A 237 18.36 13.98 -10.37
N PRO A 238 18.06 12.73 -10.78
CA PRO A 238 16.76 12.09 -10.51
C PRO A 238 16.43 11.94 -9.02
N TYR A 239 17.44 12.09 -8.16
CA TYR A 239 17.29 12.10 -6.70
C TYR A 239 17.12 13.52 -6.10
N LYS A 240 17.20 14.59 -6.91
CA LYS A 240 17.09 15.97 -6.43
C LYS A 240 15.71 16.20 -5.82
N GLY A 241 15.68 16.61 -4.55
CA GLY A 241 14.45 16.85 -3.80
C GLY A 241 13.91 15.63 -3.05
N LEU A 242 14.58 14.47 -3.14
CA LEU A 242 14.24 13.33 -2.30
C LEU A 242 14.56 13.63 -0.81
N PRO A 243 13.82 13.02 0.13
CA PRO A 243 14.09 13.13 1.56
C PRO A 243 15.50 12.67 1.95
N ASP A 244 16.05 13.24 3.03
CA ASP A 244 17.40 12.93 3.48
C ASP A 244 17.61 11.44 3.85
N HIS A 245 16.56 10.76 4.34
CA HIS A 245 16.60 9.32 4.65
C HIS A 245 16.88 8.43 3.42
N GLN A 246 16.72 8.96 2.19
CA GLN A 246 17.01 8.23 0.94
C GLN A 246 18.47 8.37 0.48
N PHE A 247 19.29 9.12 1.22
CA PHE A 247 20.70 9.35 0.90
C PHE A 247 21.61 8.82 2.01
N TRP A 248 22.49 7.88 1.67
CA TRP A 248 23.43 7.29 2.63
C TRP A 248 24.24 8.33 3.42
N ASN A 249 24.82 9.30 2.72
CA ASN A 249 25.66 10.33 3.34
C ASN A 249 24.91 11.28 4.28
N LYS A 250 23.57 11.30 4.23
CA LYS A 250 22.74 12.14 5.09
C LYS A 250 22.05 11.36 6.21
N SER A 251 21.83 10.06 6.03
CA SER A 251 21.03 9.23 6.93
C SER A 251 21.82 8.20 7.72
N VAL A 252 23.00 7.79 7.22
CA VAL A 252 23.80 6.70 7.82
C VAL A 252 25.12 7.19 8.40
N LEU A 253 25.57 8.41 8.05
CA LEU A 253 26.76 8.99 8.64
C LEU A 253 26.44 9.63 10.00
N GLY A 254 27.18 9.25 11.05
CA GLY A 254 27.09 9.89 12.35
C GLY A 254 27.16 8.90 13.51
N ASP A 255 26.48 9.25 14.60
CA ASP A 255 26.31 8.39 15.77
C ASP A 255 25.35 7.24 15.44
N PHE A 256 25.87 6.01 15.45
CA PHE A 256 25.10 4.82 15.12
C PHE A 256 23.94 4.55 16.07
N LYS A 257 23.97 5.12 17.28
CA LYS A 257 22.89 5.01 18.27
C LYS A 257 21.68 5.90 17.95
N ARG A 258 21.74 6.70 16.88
CA ARG A 258 20.67 7.60 16.44
C ARG A 258 20.12 7.25 15.06
N ILE A 259 20.60 6.17 14.45
CA ILE A 259 20.16 5.79 13.11
C ILE A 259 18.78 5.15 13.21
N ASP A 260 17.83 5.75 12.51
CA ASP A 260 16.44 5.34 12.45
C ASP A 260 16.07 4.98 11.00
N PRO A 261 16.08 3.69 10.63
CA PRO A 261 15.73 3.25 9.27
C PRO A 261 14.22 3.11 9.04
N VAL A 262 13.36 3.41 10.03
CA VAL A 262 11.90 3.32 9.87
C VAL A 262 11.42 4.61 9.20
N ALA A 263 11.37 4.60 7.87
CA ALA A 263 11.16 5.80 7.06
C ALA A 263 9.70 6.29 7.01
N LEU A 264 8.74 5.39 7.23
CA LEU A 264 7.31 5.68 7.24
C LEU A 264 6.70 5.16 8.54
N PRO A 265 5.76 5.90 9.16
CA PRO A 265 5.07 5.42 10.34
C PRO A 265 4.29 4.14 10.00
N GLY A 266 4.47 3.12 10.83
CA GLY A 266 3.78 1.85 10.73
C GLY A 266 2.32 1.91 11.15
N HIS A 267 1.67 0.75 11.15
CA HIS A 267 0.38 0.57 11.80
C HIS A 267 0.53 0.91 13.28
N ALA A 268 -0.26 1.90 13.71
CA ALA A 268 -0.23 2.35 15.09
C ALA A 268 -0.81 1.28 16.02
N LEU A 269 -0.10 0.99 17.11
CA LEU A 269 -0.53 0.09 18.18
C LEU A 269 -1.25 0.90 19.25
N GLU A 270 -2.47 0.48 19.56
CA GLU A 270 -3.25 0.94 20.70
C GLU A 270 -2.85 0.16 21.96
N ARG A 271 -3.05 0.74 23.14
CA ARG A 271 -2.62 0.09 24.41
C ARG A 271 -3.40 -1.19 24.72
N ASP A 272 -4.64 -1.26 24.25
CA ASP A 272 -5.56 -2.37 24.41
C ASP A 272 -5.52 -3.38 23.25
N ASP A 273 -4.71 -3.15 22.21
CA ASP A 273 -4.45 -4.15 21.18
C ASP A 273 -3.88 -5.42 21.84
N LEU A 274 -4.52 -6.57 21.58
CA LEU A 274 -4.00 -7.88 21.97
C LEU A 274 -2.85 -8.28 21.04
N ILE A 275 -1.62 -7.99 21.47
CA ILE A 275 -0.43 -8.21 20.65
C ILE A 275 0.13 -9.60 20.93
N ALA A 276 0.09 -10.47 19.92
CA ALA A 276 0.67 -11.80 19.96
C ALA A 276 2.04 -11.83 19.26
N THR A 277 2.97 -12.65 19.77
CA THR A 277 4.34 -12.76 19.22
C THR A 277 4.74 -14.21 18.98
N ALA A 278 5.29 -14.54 17.82
CA ALA A 278 5.97 -15.80 17.55
C ALA A 278 7.26 -15.57 16.75
N GLY A 279 8.11 -16.58 16.64
CA GLY A 279 9.30 -16.49 15.79
C GLY A 279 10.57 -17.01 16.47
N SER A 280 11.70 -16.41 16.09
CA SER A 280 13.00 -16.64 16.73
C SER A 280 13.06 -16.09 18.17
N CYS A 281 14.13 -16.42 18.89
CA CYS A 281 14.41 -15.90 20.23
C CYS A 281 14.43 -14.36 20.31
N PHE A 282 14.72 -13.66 19.21
CA PHE A 282 14.72 -12.20 19.18
C PHE A 282 13.31 -11.61 19.38
N ALA A 283 12.24 -12.33 19.03
CA ALA A 283 10.86 -11.92 19.30
C ALA A 283 10.57 -11.79 20.81
N GLN A 284 11.29 -12.52 21.67
CA GLN A 284 11.13 -12.41 23.13
C GLN A 284 11.50 -11.01 23.64
N HIS A 285 12.42 -10.31 22.98
CA HIS A 285 12.72 -8.91 23.33
C HIS A 285 11.55 -7.98 23.04
N ILE A 286 10.87 -8.17 21.90
CA ILE A 286 9.68 -7.38 21.54
C ILE A 286 8.56 -7.61 22.56
N ALA A 287 8.27 -8.88 22.90
CA ALA A 287 7.29 -9.25 23.92
C ALA A 287 7.57 -8.58 25.28
N ARG A 288 8.83 -8.62 25.73
CA ARG A 288 9.28 -7.98 26.97
C ARG A 288 9.15 -6.46 26.93
N ALA A 289 9.51 -5.82 25.81
CA ALA A 289 9.43 -4.37 25.66
C ALA A 289 7.99 -3.85 25.64
N LEU A 290 7.09 -4.55 24.94
CA LEU A 290 5.65 -4.27 24.92
C LEU A 290 5.06 -4.36 26.34
N SER A 291 5.34 -5.45 27.04
CA SER A 291 4.87 -5.67 28.42
C SER A 291 5.36 -4.56 29.37
N LYS A 292 6.66 -4.22 29.31
CA LYS A 292 7.25 -3.14 30.14
C LYS A 292 6.69 -1.75 29.82
N SER A 293 6.22 -1.54 28.60
CA SER A 293 5.68 -0.25 28.14
C SER A 293 4.17 -0.10 28.38
N GLY A 294 3.54 -1.10 29.02
CA GLY A 294 2.12 -1.09 29.35
C GLY A 294 1.20 -1.32 28.16
N TYR A 295 1.67 -2.07 27.15
CA TYR A 295 0.83 -2.62 26.08
C TYR A 295 0.27 -3.99 26.49
N SER A 296 -0.87 -4.35 25.92
CA SER A 296 -1.56 -5.61 26.21
C SER A 296 -0.89 -6.77 25.49
N TYR A 297 0.25 -7.23 26.02
CA TYR A 297 0.92 -8.43 25.53
C TYR A 297 0.04 -9.66 25.78
N TYR A 298 -0.36 -10.32 24.69
CA TYR A 298 -1.36 -11.37 24.75
C TYR A 298 -0.71 -12.74 25.02
N VAL A 299 -1.00 -13.31 26.19
CA VAL A 299 -0.61 -14.67 26.61
C VAL A 299 -1.87 -15.53 26.74
N ALA A 300 -2.10 -16.41 25.76
CA ALA A 300 -3.27 -17.28 25.68
C ALA A 300 -3.14 -18.55 26.54
N GLU A 301 -1.92 -19.01 26.82
CA GLU A 301 -1.62 -20.18 27.66
C GLU A 301 -1.06 -19.72 29.01
N SER A 302 -1.90 -19.66 30.05
CA SER A 302 -1.56 -19.11 31.37
C SER A 302 -0.83 -20.10 32.28
N ALA A 303 0.02 -19.57 33.16
CA ALA A 303 0.77 -20.32 34.17
C ALA A 303 0.02 -20.46 35.50
N ASP A 304 -1.33 -20.49 35.47
CA ASP A 304 -2.14 -20.36 36.69
C ASP A 304 -1.81 -21.45 37.70
N GLY A 305 -1.42 -21.03 38.90
CA GLY A 305 -1.04 -21.92 40.00
C GLY A 305 0.43 -22.37 40.03
N LEU A 306 1.29 -21.88 39.12
CA LEU A 306 2.74 -22.09 39.17
C LEU A 306 3.46 -20.90 39.85
N SER A 307 4.64 -21.17 40.41
CA SER A 307 5.57 -20.08 40.76
C SER A 307 6.15 -19.44 39.51
N GLU A 308 6.62 -18.21 39.62
CA GLU A 308 7.28 -17.48 38.52
C GLU A 308 8.49 -18.26 37.96
N ASP A 309 9.31 -18.84 38.85
CA ASP A 309 10.44 -19.69 38.46
C ASP A 309 9.99 -20.90 37.64
N GLU A 310 8.91 -21.58 38.05
CA GLU A 310 8.44 -22.77 37.35
C GLU A 310 7.72 -22.42 36.04
N ALA A 311 7.00 -21.29 36.03
CA ALA A 311 6.42 -20.73 34.82
C ALA A 311 7.51 -20.45 33.77
N THR A 312 8.58 -19.76 34.17
CA THR A 312 9.74 -19.46 33.32
C THR A 312 10.45 -20.74 32.87
N ARG A 313 10.72 -21.68 33.80
CA ARG A 313 11.37 -22.97 33.49
C ARG A 313 10.60 -23.77 32.44
N ARG A 314 9.27 -23.67 32.44
CA ARG A 314 8.35 -24.33 31.50
C ARG A 314 7.95 -23.44 30.32
N GLN A 315 8.62 -22.30 30.12
CA GLN A 315 8.42 -21.38 29.00
C GLN A 315 7.02 -20.71 28.92
N PHE A 316 6.31 -20.57 30.03
CA PHE A 316 5.10 -19.72 30.05
C PHE A 316 5.47 -18.25 29.87
N GLY A 317 4.69 -17.51 29.07
CA GLY A 317 4.92 -16.08 28.83
C GLY A 317 6.14 -15.76 27.95
N VAL A 318 6.89 -16.76 27.49
CA VAL A 318 7.98 -16.57 26.51
C VAL A 318 7.43 -16.10 25.17
N PHE A 319 6.29 -16.67 24.79
CA PHE A 319 5.47 -16.30 23.64
C PHE A 319 3.99 -16.30 24.03
N SER A 320 3.12 -15.97 23.08
CA SER A 320 1.67 -15.93 23.30
C SER A 320 1.03 -17.29 23.59
N ALA A 321 1.66 -18.37 23.14
CA ALA A 321 1.38 -19.73 23.60
C ALA A 321 2.70 -20.53 23.66
N ARG A 322 2.70 -21.70 24.31
CA ARG A 322 3.91 -22.49 24.57
C ARG A 322 4.31 -23.38 23.39
N TYR A 323 4.55 -22.78 22.23
CA TYR A 323 5.01 -23.47 21.01
C TYR A 323 6.54 -23.52 20.85
N GLY A 324 7.32 -22.93 21.77
CA GLY A 324 8.78 -22.82 21.61
C GLY A 324 9.15 -21.79 20.53
N ASN A 325 10.37 -21.82 19.98
CA ASN A 325 10.67 -20.95 18.84
C ASN A 325 10.09 -21.53 17.55
N VAL A 326 9.59 -20.64 16.68
CA VAL A 326 9.07 -20.97 15.35
C VAL A 326 9.98 -20.30 14.33
N TYR A 327 10.95 -21.04 13.81
CA TYR A 327 12.03 -20.46 13.02
C TYR A 327 11.69 -20.28 11.54
N THR A 328 10.93 -21.20 10.96
CA THR A 328 10.61 -21.21 9.52
C THR A 328 9.12 -20.93 9.28
N GLY A 329 8.79 -20.43 8.07
CA GLY A 329 7.40 -20.23 7.68
C GLY A 329 6.59 -21.54 7.68
N GLU A 330 7.23 -22.67 7.33
CA GLU A 330 6.58 -23.97 7.32
C GLU A 330 6.22 -24.45 8.73
N GLN A 331 7.07 -24.20 9.73
CA GLN A 331 6.73 -24.49 11.13
C GLN A 331 5.52 -23.69 11.61
N LEU A 332 5.40 -22.41 11.20
CA LEU A 332 4.25 -21.57 11.55
C LEU A 332 2.96 -22.10 10.91
N ALA A 333 2.98 -22.36 9.60
CA ALA A 333 1.82 -22.90 8.87
C ALA A 333 1.37 -24.24 9.48
N GLN A 334 2.33 -25.13 9.72
CA GLN A 334 2.09 -26.42 10.34
C GLN A 334 1.55 -26.30 11.77
N LEU A 335 2.02 -25.34 12.57
CA LEU A 335 1.48 -25.11 13.93
C LEU A 335 -0.02 -24.82 13.86
N PHE A 336 -0.44 -23.95 12.94
CA PHE A 336 -1.85 -23.61 12.77
C PHE A 336 -2.65 -24.81 12.23
N ASP A 337 -2.15 -25.49 11.19
CA ASP A 337 -2.81 -26.67 10.63
C ASP A 337 -2.97 -27.80 11.66
N ARG A 338 -1.96 -28.02 12.52
CA ARG A 338 -2.03 -29.01 13.61
C ARG A 338 -3.00 -28.59 14.70
N ALA A 339 -2.99 -27.30 15.06
CA ALA A 339 -3.91 -26.78 16.05
C ALA A 339 -5.37 -27.00 15.64
N ASP A 340 -5.69 -26.95 14.35
CA ASP A 340 -7.04 -27.16 13.86
C ASP A 340 -7.37 -28.60 13.44
N GLY A 341 -6.39 -29.51 13.54
CA GLY A 341 -6.55 -30.89 13.12
C GLY A 341 -6.54 -31.10 11.61
N ASN A 342 -6.16 -30.08 10.83
CA ASN A 342 -5.97 -30.19 9.37
C ASN A 342 -4.72 -31.00 9.01
N PHE A 343 -3.76 -31.09 9.93
CA PHE A 343 -2.56 -31.90 9.78
C PHE A 343 -2.29 -32.72 11.05
N VAL A 344 -2.03 -34.02 10.88
CA VAL A 344 -1.64 -34.95 11.95
C VAL A 344 -0.37 -35.66 11.50
N PRO A 345 0.79 -35.38 12.13
CA PRO A 345 2.07 -35.95 11.73
C PRO A 345 2.18 -37.42 12.14
N ALA A 346 2.92 -38.20 11.35
CA ALA A 346 3.19 -39.62 11.57
C ALA A 346 4.16 -39.85 12.74
N ASP A 347 5.07 -38.91 12.99
CA ASP A 347 6.00 -38.93 14.11
C ASP A 347 5.77 -37.68 14.97
N ASP A 348 5.01 -37.86 16.05
CA ASP A 348 4.41 -36.76 16.80
C ASP A 348 4.92 -36.68 18.24
N VAL A 349 5.49 -37.76 18.77
CA VAL A 349 5.99 -37.84 20.15
C VAL A 349 7.36 -38.50 20.14
N TRP A 350 8.34 -37.82 20.73
CA TRP A 350 9.71 -38.33 20.84
C TRP A 350 9.99 -38.90 22.21
N ARG A 351 10.71 -40.02 22.23
CA ARG A 351 11.24 -40.62 23.46
C ARG A 351 12.64 -40.07 23.75
N ARG A 352 12.88 -39.70 25.01
CA ARG A 352 14.18 -39.28 25.52
C ARG A 352 15.01 -40.47 26.00
N PRO A 353 16.35 -40.32 26.12
CA PRO A 353 17.22 -41.37 26.65
C PRO A 353 16.88 -41.82 28.08
N ASP A 354 16.33 -40.92 28.90
CA ASP A 354 15.86 -41.20 30.27
C ASP A 354 14.50 -41.94 30.33
N GLY A 355 13.92 -42.26 29.16
CA GLY A 355 12.66 -42.98 29.03
C GLY A 355 11.42 -42.11 29.09
N LYS A 356 11.55 -40.79 29.29
CA LYS A 356 10.43 -39.82 29.23
C LYS A 356 10.01 -39.53 27.79
N PHE A 357 8.85 -38.92 27.63
CA PHE A 357 8.26 -38.54 26.35
C PHE A 357 8.16 -37.02 26.22
N VAL A 358 8.35 -36.48 25.02
CA VAL A 358 8.21 -35.05 24.72
C VAL A 358 7.46 -34.84 23.42
N ASP A 359 6.83 -33.68 23.28
CA ASP A 359 6.21 -33.25 22.02
C ASP A 359 7.31 -32.96 20.99
N ALA A 360 7.31 -33.65 19.84
CA ALA A 360 8.34 -33.52 18.81
C ALA A 360 8.47 -32.09 18.24
N PHE A 361 7.43 -31.29 18.37
CA PHE A 361 7.35 -29.92 17.81
C PHE A 361 7.62 -28.82 18.83
N ARG A 362 7.80 -29.19 20.10
CA ARG A 362 8.17 -28.29 21.19
C ARG A 362 8.96 -29.04 22.27
N PRO A 363 10.06 -29.73 21.89
CA PRO A 363 10.71 -30.74 22.73
C PRO A 363 11.37 -30.17 24.00
N GLN A 364 11.57 -28.85 24.06
CA GLN A 364 12.17 -28.14 25.20
C GLN A 364 11.16 -27.43 26.10
N VAL A 365 9.88 -27.36 25.70
CA VAL A 365 8.84 -26.62 26.46
C VAL A 365 8.51 -27.28 27.79
N GLU A 366 8.64 -28.60 27.88
CA GLU A 366 8.48 -29.37 29.13
C GLU A 366 9.81 -30.01 29.51
N PRO A 367 10.63 -29.35 30.35
CA PRO A 367 12.03 -29.71 30.56
C PRO A 367 12.22 -31.08 31.23
N ASP A 368 11.25 -31.53 32.02
CA ASP A 368 11.29 -32.84 32.69
C ASP A 368 10.72 -33.97 31.80
N GLY A 369 10.07 -33.62 30.69
CA GLY A 369 9.29 -34.53 29.87
C GLY A 369 8.07 -35.13 30.60
N PHE A 370 7.38 -36.03 29.91
CA PHE A 370 6.18 -36.70 30.37
C PHE A 370 6.41 -38.19 30.62
N ASP A 371 5.59 -38.78 31.49
CA ASP A 371 5.67 -40.21 31.82
C ASP A 371 5.10 -41.14 30.73
N SER A 372 4.30 -40.60 29.81
CA SER A 372 3.59 -41.38 28.77
C SER A 372 3.28 -40.53 27.54
N GLU A 373 3.10 -41.17 26.39
CA GLU A 373 2.66 -40.50 25.15
C GLU A 373 1.29 -39.85 25.34
N GLU A 374 0.36 -40.51 26.05
CA GLU A 374 -0.97 -39.97 26.31
C GLU A 374 -0.91 -38.67 27.13
N ALA A 375 0.08 -38.51 28.01
CA ALA A 375 0.29 -37.26 28.74
C ALA A 375 0.77 -36.14 27.83
N VAL A 376 1.63 -36.43 26.85
CA VAL A 376 2.04 -35.48 25.80
C VAL A 376 0.81 -35.02 25.01
N LEU A 377 -0.02 -35.96 24.55
CA LEU A 377 -1.22 -35.65 23.77
C LEU A 377 -2.22 -34.79 24.55
N ARG A 378 -2.43 -35.06 25.84
CA ARG A 378 -3.29 -34.22 26.71
C ARG A 378 -2.73 -32.80 26.87
N ALA A 379 -1.43 -32.66 27.14
CA ALA A 379 -0.80 -31.35 27.26
C ALA A 379 -0.82 -30.57 25.92
N ARG A 380 -0.75 -31.27 24.79
CA ARG A 380 -0.88 -30.68 23.46
C ARG A 380 -2.29 -30.21 23.15
N ALA A 381 -3.33 -30.95 23.56
CA ALA A 381 -4.71 -30.53 23.36
C ALA A 381 -4.98 -29.15 24.00
N VAL A 382 -4.49 -28.95 25.23
CA VAL A 382 -4.56 -27.66 25.95
C VAL A 382 -3.81 -26.56 25.19
N HIS A 383 -2.60 -26.86 24.73
CA HIS A 383 -1.82 -25.91 23.94
C HIS A 383 -2.51 -25.51 22.63
N PHE A 384 -3.06 -26.46 21.88
CA PHE A 384 -3.77 -26.17 20.64
C PHE A 384 -5.05 -25.37 20.87
N GLU A 385 -5.74 -25.57 21.99
CA GLU A 385 -6.83 -24.67 22.40
C GLU A 385 -6.35 -23.23 22.59
N ALA A 386 -5.19 -23.04 23.23
CA ALA A 386 -4.59 -21.72 23.40
C ALA A 386 -4.16 -21.10 22.06
N VAL A 387 -3.56 -21.86 21.14
CA VAL A 387 -3.19 -21.37 19.79
C VAL A 387 -4.44 -20.93 19.01
N ARG A 388 -5.50 -21.76 19.00
CA ARG A 388 -6.76 -21.41 18.32
C ARG A 388 -7.41 -20.16 18.95
N LYS A 389 -7.34 -20.03 20.28
CA LYS A 389 -7.82 -18.84 20.99
C LYS A 389 -7.01 -17.60 20.61
N MET A 390 -5.69 -17.74 20.54
CA MET A 390 -4.78 -16.68 20.12
C MET A 390 -5.15 -16.13 18.74
N LEU A 391 -5.31 -17.01 17.75
CA LEU A 391 -5.65 -16.62 16.37
C LEU A 391 -6.97 -15.85 16.27
N ARG A 392 -7.98 -16.22 17.06
CA ARG A 392 -9.30 -15.57 17.04
C ARG A 392 -9.32 -14.20 17.73
N GLU A 393 -8.47 -14.00 18.74
CA GLU A 393 -8.60 -12.84 19.64
C GLU A 393 -7.51 -11.78 19.45
N LEU A 394 -6.36 -12.11 18.85
CA LEU A 394 -5.29 -11.13 18.65
C LEU A 394 -5.72 -9.95 17.76
N ASP A 395 -5.18 -8.76 18.00
CA ASP A 395 -5.33 -7.62 17.09
C ASP A 395 -4.10 -7.47 16.18
N VAL A 396 -2.93 -7.81 16.73
CA VAL A 396 -1.64 -7.69 16.05
C VAL A 396 -0.80 -8.93 16.29
N PHE A 397 -0.28 -9.51 15.20
CA PHE A 397 0.63 -10.65 15.24
C PHE A 397 2.03 -10.23 14.79
N VAL A 398 2.98 -10.23 15.72
CA VAL A 398 4.39 -9.97 15.43
C VAL A 398 5.09 -11.30 15.15
N PHE A 399 5.60 -11.48 13.94
CA PHE A 399 6.34 -12.68 13.56
C PHE A 399 7.79 -12.37 13.17
N THR A 400 8.74 -12.89 13.96
CA THR A 400 10.17 -12.74 13.71
C THR A 400 10.73 -13.94 12.96
N LEU A 401 11.01 -13.76 11.67
CA LEU A 401 11.58 -14.75 10.78
C LEU A 401 13.00 -15.15 11.22
N GLY A 402 13.20 -16.44 11.49
CA GLY A 402 14.43 -16.96 12.07
C GLY A 402 15.39 -17.55 11.06
N LEU A 403 14.96 -18.63 10.41
CA LEU A 403 15.82 -19.54 9.63
C LEU A 403 15.12 -20.01 8.34
N THR A 404 15.91 -20.53 7.42
CA THR A 404 15.46 -21.26 6.22
C THR A 404 15.82 -22.74 6.29
N GLU A 405 16.73 -23.14 7.16
CA GLU A 405 17.14 -24.54 7.35
C GLU A 405 16.20 -25.24 8.34
N ALA A 406 15.74 -26.44 7.99
CA ALA A 406 14.93 -27.28 8.88
C ALA A 406 15.14 -28.77 8.62
N TRP A 407 14.63 -29.59 9.54
CA TRP A 407 14.54 -31.04 9.40
C TRP A 407 13.10 -31.46 9.16
N ARG A 408 12.90 -32.28 8.14
CA ARG A 408 11.58 -32.72 7.66
C ARG A 408 11.44 -34.22 7.76
N SER A 409 10.26 -34.69 8.09
CA SER A 409 9.86 -36.09 7.97
C SER A 409 9.69 -36.43 6.48
N ARG A 410 10.32 -37.52 6.04
CA ARG A 410 10.16 -38.08 4.70
C ARG A 410 8.78 -38.72 4.48
N ALA A 411 8.09 -39.09 5.56
CA ALA A 411 6.82 -39.82 5.48
C ALA A 411 5.65 -38.92 5.08
N ASP A 412 5.63 -37.68 5.58
CA ASP A 412 4.49 -36.76 5.51
C ASP A 412 4.88 -35.29 5.36
N GLY A 413 6.19 -34.98 5.33
CA GLY A 413 6.69 -33.62 5.20
C GLY A 413 6.75 -32.81 6.50
N ALA A 414 6.38 -33.39 7.65
CA ALA A 414 6.35 -32.68 8.94
C ALA A 414 7.69 -32.03 9.29
N VAL A 415 7.67 -30.79 9.76
CA VAL A 415 8.88 -29.99 10.04
C VAL A 415 9.11 -29.83 11.52
N TYR A 416 10.30 -30.18 11.98
CA TYR A 416 10.68 -30.15 13.39
C TYR A 416 11.50 -28.89 13.74
N PRO A 417 11.40 -28.37 14.97
CA PRO A 417 12.16 -27.20 15.44
C PRO A 417 13.66 -27.48 15.57
N LEU A 418 14.02 -28.75 15.79
CA LEU A 418 15.39 -29.23 15.93
C LEU A 418 15.59 -30.51 15.16
N ALA A 419 16.83 -30.79 14.78
CA ALA A 419 17.19 -32.08 14.23
C ALA A 419 16.86 -33.19 15.26
N PRO A 420 16.19 -34.28 14.84
CA PRO A 420 15.96 -35.43 15.72
C PRO A 420 17.28 -35.94 16.31
N GLY A 421 17.29 -36.20 17.62
CA GLY A 421 18.48 -36.58 18.37
C GLY A 421 19.25 -35.43 19.02
N VAL A 422 18.95 -34.16 18.71
CA VAL A 422 19.56 -33.00 19.40
C VAL A 422 18.95 -32.79 20.78
N ALA A 423 17.62 -32.77 20.87
CA ALA A 423 16.89 -32.61 22.14
C ALA A 423 16.28 -33.93 22.63
N ALA A 424 15.66 -34.69 21.73
CA ALA A 424 15.06 -35.99 21.97
C ALA A 424 14.92 -36.76 20.65
N GLY A 425 14.46 -38.01 20.71
CA GLY A 425 14.38 -38.88 19.54
C GLY A 425 15.75 -39.38 19.10
N GLY A 426 15.87 -39.77 17.83
CA GLY A 426 17.13 -40.23 17.25
C GLY A 426 17.16 -39.97 15.75
N MET A 427 18.30 -39.51 15.25
CA MET A 427 18.49 -39.26 13.82
C MET A 427 18.45 -40.58 13.04
N ASP A 428 17.53 -40.66 12.08
CA ASP A 428 17.37 -41.76 11.14
C ASP A 428 17.25 -41.17 9.72
N PRO A 429 18.28 -41.29 8.86
CA PRO A 429 18.28 -40.72 7.51
C PRO A 429 17.16 -41.23 6.59
N GLU A 430 16.60 -42.41 6.88
CA GLU A 430 15.46 -42.98 6.14
C GLU A 430 14.13 -42.33 6.57
N LYS A 431 14.08 -41.68 7.74
CA LYS A 431 12.90 -41.00 8.26
C LYS A 431 12.95 -39.49 8.11
N TYR A 432 14.15 -38.91 8.21
CA TYR A 432 14.31 -37.46 8.22
C TYR A 432 15.25 -36.98 7.12
N GLU A 433 14.97 -35.78 6.64
CA GLU A 433 15.82 -35.09 5.69
C GLU A 433 16.02 -33.63 6.06
N PHE A 434 17.20 -33.13 5.72
CA PHE A 434 17.48 -31.71 5.78
C PHE A 434 16.85 -31.00 4.58
N HIS A 435 16.25 -29.84 4.81
CA HIS A 435 15.72 -28.98 3.77
C HIS A 435 16.06 -27.51 4.05
N ASN A 436 16.48 -26.80 3.01
CA ASN A 436 16.74 -25.35 3.07
C ASN A 436 15.72 -24.65 2.18
N TYR A 437 14.76 -23.97 2.80
CA TYR A 437 13.63 -23.37 2.11
C TYR A 437 14.04 -22.22 1.19
N THR A 438 13.49 -22.20 -0.02
CA THR A 438 13.65 -21.09 -0.97
C THR A 438 12.75 -19.91 -0.62
N VAL A 439 12.91 -18.78 -1.35
CA VAL A 439 12.01 -17.63 -1.24
C VAL A 439 10.56 -18.04 -1.54
N GLU A 440 10.35 -18.79 -2.62
CA GLU A 440 9.02 -19.20 -3.09
C GLU A 440 8.35 -20.17 -2.10
N GLU A 441 9.10 -21.14 -1.58
CA GLU A 441 8.58 -22.08 -0.59
C GLU A 441 8.23 -21.35 0.73
N THR A 442 9.08 -20.42 1.16
CA THR A 442 8.84 -19.64 2.39
C THR A 442 7.62 -18.72 2.25
N ILE A 443 7.45 -18.06 1.10
CA ILE A 443 6.25 -17.26 0.81
C ILE A 443 5.01 -18.15 0.85
N SER A 444 5.03 -19.28 0.13
CA SER A 444 3.90 -20.22 0.08
C SER A 444 3.51 -20.70 1.49
N ALA A 445 4.48 -21.03 2.34
CA ALA A 445 4.23 -21.43 3.71
C ALA A 445 3.60 -20.30 4.55
N LEU A 446 4.17 -19.09 4.49
CA LEU A 446 3.63 -17.95 5.23
C LEU A 446 2.24 -17.55 4.73
N GLU A 447 1.97 -17.62 3.43
CA GLU A 447 0.64 -17.36 2.89
C GLU A 447 -0.39 -18.36 3.41
N ARG A 448 -0.05 -19.65 3.53
CA ARG A 448 -0.96 -20.62 4.19
C ARG A 448 -1.21 -20.27 5.66
N ALA A 449 -0.19 -19.85 6.40
CA ALA A 449 -0.36 -19.43 7.78
C ALA A 449 -1.24 -18.16 7.89
N LEU A 450 -1.04 -17.19 7.01
CA LEU A 450 -1.80 -15.94 6.93
C LEU A 450 -3.25 -16.17 6.51
N ASP A 451 -3.48 -17.02 5.50
CA ASP A 451 -4.81 -17.44 5.08
C ASP A 451 -5.56 -18.06 6.27
N ARG A 452 -4.87 -18.88 7.07
CA ARG A 452 -5.49 -19.43 8.27
C ARG A 452 -5.80 -18.36 9.31
N LEU A 453 -4.85 -17.49 9.62
CA LEU A 453 -5.06 -16.37 10.55
C LEU A 453 -6.26 -15.53 10.14
N TRP A 454 -6.32 -15.08 8.88
CA TRP A 454 -7.38 -14.21 8.39
C TRP A 454 -8.72 -14.92 8.17
N SER A 455 -8.73 -16.25 8.04
CA SER A 455 -9.98 -17.03 8.04
C SER A 455 -10.67 -17.03 9.40
N GLU A 456 -9.91 -16.98 10.49
CA GLU A 456 -10.42 -16.91 11.86
C GLU A 456 -10.63 -15.46 12.32
N ASN A 457 -9.74 -14.55 11.89
CA ASN A 457 -9.72 -13.15 12.28
C ASN A 457 -9.31 -12.25 11.09
N PRO A 458 -10.29 -11.79 10.28
CA PRO A 458 -10.02 -11.01 9.07
C PRO A 458 -9.34 -9.65 9.28
N ASN A 459 -9.33 -9.13 10.50
CA ASN A 459 -8.79 -7.82 10.83
C ASN A 459 -7.40 -7.88 11.47
N ALA A 460 -6.87 -9.08 11.72
CA ALA A 460 -5.56 -9.26 12.32
C ALA A 460 -4.46 -8.58 11.48
N ARG A 461 -3.76 -7.61 12.07
CA ARG A 461 -2.59 -6.96 11.47
C ARG A 461 -1.34 -7.79 11.76
N VAL A 462 -0.37 -7.74 10.86
CA VAL A 462 0.86 -8.54 10.99
C VAL A 462 2.08 -7.63 10.88
N ILE A 463 3.00 -7.76 11.84
CA ILE A 463 4.32 -7.12 11.77
C ILE A 463 5.35 -8.21 11.55
N LEU A 464 5.96 -8.23 10.38
CA LEU A 464 7.07 -9.10 10.06
C LEU A 464 8.39 -8.42 10.41
N THR A 465 9.31 -9.19 10.95
CA THR A 465 10.70 -8.76 11.08
C THR A 465 11.66 -9.92 10.90
N VAL A 466 12.92 -9.64 10.59
CA VAL A 466 13.97 -10.66 10.41
C VAL A 466 14.88 -10.66 11.63
N SER A 467 15.15 -11.85 12.16
CA SER A 467 16.04 -12.04 13.30
C SER A 467 17.48 -11.68 12.92
N PRO A 468 18.18 -10.80 13.67
CA PRO A 468 19.59 -10.48 13.43
C PRO A 468 20.56 -11.59 13.85
N VAL A 469 20.10 -12.56 14.63
CA VAL A 469 20.93 -13.62 15.19
C VAL A 469 21.40 -14.58 14.08
N PRO A 470 22.73 -14.75 13.86
CA PRO A 470 23.30 -15.75 12.96
C PRO A 470 22.94 -17.19 13.29
N LEU A 471 23.00 -18.08 12.29
CA LEU A 471 22.82 -19.52 12.50
C LEU A 471 23.88 -20.04 13.48
N ALA A 472 23.48 -20.88 14.44
CA ALA A 472 24.44 -21.56 15.31
C ALA A 472 25.26 -22.61 14.56
N ALA A 473 24.61 -23.33 13.64
CA ALA A 473 25.21 -24.34 12.78
C ALA A 473 24.47 -24.39 11.44
N THR A 474 25.13 -24.93 10.40
CA THR A 474 24.51 -25.20 9.10
C THR A 474 24.77 -26.64 8.71
N TYR A 475 23.78 -27.30 8.11
CA TYR A 475 23.97 -28.65 7.55
C TYR A 475 24.36 -28.61 6.07
N GLU A 476 24.31 -27.43 5.43
CA GLU A 476 24.85 -27.24 4.09
C GLU A 476 26.38 -27.51 4.09
N PRO A 477 26.94 -28.11 3.03
CA PRO A 477 28.37 -28.38 2.93
C PRO A 477 29.18 -27.11 2.61
N ARG A 478 29.01 -26.06 3.43
CA ARG A 478 29.62 -24.73 3.27
C ARG A 478 29.78 -24.03 4.61
N HIS A 479 30.43 -22.86 4.59
CA HIS A 479 30.70 -22.09 5.80
C HIS A 479 29.40 -21.50 6.42
N VAL A 480 29.26 -21.55 7.74
CA VAL A 480 28.06 -21.05 8.47
C VAL A 480 27.75 -19.58 8.19
N LEU A 481 28.77 -18.73 8.01
CA LEU A 481 28.58 -17.33 7.57
C LEU A 481 27.92 -17.23 6.19
N GLN A 482 28.27 -18.10 5.24
CA GLN A 482 27.64 -18.11 3.91
C GLN A 482 26.18 -18.54 4.02
N SER A 483 25.89 -19.58 4.81
CA SER A 483 24.52 -20.03 5.08
C SER A 483 23.70 -18.97 5.81
N THR A 484 24.29 -18.27 6.78
CA THR A 484 23.65 -17.16 7.49
C THR A 484 23.28 -16.03 6.54
N THR A 485 24.22 -15.54 5.74
CA THR A 485 23.95 -14.48 4.77
C THR A 485 22.86 -14.90 3.79
N TYR A 486 22.89 -16.15 3.29
CA TYR A 486 21.84 -16.68 2.41
C TYR A 486 20.47 -16.69 3.10
N SER A 487 20.38 -17.30 4.29
CA SER A 487 19.14 -17.46 5.04
C SER A 487 18.49 -16.11 5.35
N LYS A 488 19.25 -15.13 5.87
CA LYS A 488 18.72 -13.80 6.18
C LYS A 488 18.34 -13.02 4.92
N SER A 489 19.07 -13.19 3.82
CA SER A 489 18.71 -12.56 2.53
C SER A 489 17.39 -13.10 1.98
N VAL A 490 17.18 -14.42 2.03
CA VAL A 490 15.91 -15.06 1.64
C VAL A 490 14.76 -14.50 2.49
N LEU A 491 14.90 -14.53 3.82
CA LEU A 491 13.85 -14.07 4.73
C LEU A 491 13.53 -12.56 4.55
N ARG A 492 14.54 -11.74 4.27
CA ARG A 492 14.32 -10.31 4.00
C ARG A 492 13.56 -10.07 2.70
N VAL A 493 13.86 -10.83 1.64
CA VAL A 493 13.11 -10.79 0.37
C VAL A 493 11.66 -11.25 0.58
N VAL A 494 11.46 -12.32 1.37
CA VAL A 494 10.12 -12.82 1.70
C VAL A 494 9.30 -11.74 2.42
N ALA A 495 9.87 -11.12 3.46
CA ALA A 495 9.21 -10.05 4.19
C ALA A 495 8.85 -8.85 3.30
N GLU A 496 9.74 -8.45 2.39
CA GLU A 496 9.46 -7.38 1.41
C GLU A 496 8.27 -7.72 0.51
N LYS A 497 8.28 -8.93 -0.05
CA LYS A 497 7.24 -9.36 -0.99
C LYS A 497 5.86 -9.45 -0.32
N LEU A 498 5.80 -9.91 0.92
CA LEU A 498 4.55 -9.98 1.68
C LEU A 498 4.05 -8.59 2.08
N ASN A 499 4.94 -7.71 2.57
CA ASN A 499 4.64 -6.31 2.89
C ASN A 499 4.11 -5.53 1.66
N GLN A 500 4.68 -5.75 0.47
CA GLN A 500 4.20 -5.12 -0.76
C GLN A 500 2.86 -5.69 -1.26
N LYS A 501 2.57 -6.96 -0.96
CA LYS A 501 1.39 -7.67 -1.45
C LYS A 501 0.14 -7.41 -0.61
N TYR A 502 0.29 -7.29 0.71
CA TYR A 502 -0.83 -7.22 1.64
C TYR A 502 -0.76 -5.96 2.51
N GLU A 503 -1.80 -5.12 2.46
CA GLU A 503 -1.89 -3.87 3.24
C GLU A 503 -1.87 -4.10 4.78
N LEU A 504 -2.32 -5.28 5.22
CA LEU A 504 -2.34 -5.69 6.64
C LEU A 504 -0.98 -6.15 7.16
N ILE A 505 0.05 -6.21 6.30
CA ILE A 505 1.40 -6.63 6.67
C ILE A 505 2.33 -5.41 6.66
N GLU A 506 3.11 -5.27 7.72
CA GLU A 506 4.20 -4.32 7.82
C GLU A 506 5.54 -5.02 8.03
N TYR A 507 6.62 -4.47 7.48
CA TYR A 507 7.99 -4.88 7.83
C TYR A 507 8.66 -3.90 8.80
N PHE A 508 9.09 -4.42 9.96
CA PHE A 508 9.92 -3.68 10.91
C PHE A 508 11.41 -4.05 10.78
N PRO A 509 12.35 -3.09 10.59
CA PRO A 509 13.74 -3.35 10.21
C PRO A 509 14.71 -3.68 11.37
N SER A 510 14.34 -4.59 12.30
CA SER A 510 15.26 -4.95 13.40
C SER A 510 16.57 -5.60 12.91
N TYR A 511 16.50 -6.35 11.81
CA TYR A 511 17.67 -6.97 11.19
C TYR A 511 18.71 -5.93 10.77
N GLU A 512 18.29 -4.89 10.05
CA GLU A 512 19.17 -3.85 9.54
C GLU A 512 19.73 -2.97 10.65
N ILE A 513 18.95 -2.68 11.70
CA ILE A 513 19.40 -1.89 12.86
C ILE A 513 20.59 -2.59 13.55
N ILE A 514 20.52 -3.92 13.73
CA ILE A 514 21.56 -4.68 14.41
C ILE A 514 22.74 -5.00 13.49
N THR A 515 22.48 -5.43 12.25
CA THR A 515 23.52 -5.96 11.35
C THR A 515 24.16 -4.91 10.45
N GLY A 516 23.63 -3.69 10.42
CA GLY A 516 24.08 -2.63 9.54
C GLY A 516 25.54 -2.23 9.77
N SER A 517 26.29 -2.08 8.67
CA SER A 517 27.72 -1.74 8.70
C SER A 517 28.04 -0.41 9.40
N PHE A 518 27.03 0.45 9.57
CA PHE A 518 27.12 1.74 10.25
C PHE A 518 27.56 1.62 11.72
N ASN A 519 27.21 0.52 12.41
CA ASN A 519 27.58 0.27 13.81
C ASN A 519 28.89 -0.51 13.97
N ARG A 520 29.48 -1.01 12.88
CA ARG A 520 30.74 -1.78 12.86
C ARG A 520 30.78 -2.98 13.82
N GLY A 521 29.65 -3.65 14.01
CA GLY A 521 29.51 -4.82 14.89
C GLY A 521 29.30 -4.50 16.37
N ALA A 522 29.13 -3.22 16.74
CA ALA A 522 28.98 -2.80 18.14
C ALA A 522 27.72 -3.32 18.85
N TYR A 523 26.78 -3.91 18.11
CA TYR A 523 25.56 -4.52 18.65
C TYR A 523 25.63 -6.04 18.83
N PHE A 524 26.80 -6.65 18.60
CA PHE A 524 27.04 -8.05 18.93
C PHE A 524 27.96 -8.18 20.15
N GLU A 525 27.69 -9.19 20.98
CA GLU A 525 28.56 -9.63 22.08
C GLU A 525 29.84 -10.31 21.53
N ASP A 526 30.74 -10.69 22.44
CA ASP A 526 32.04 -11.32 22.10
C ASP A 526 31.92 -12.62 21.28
N ASP A 527 30.77 -13.31 21.35
CA ASP A 527 30.48 -14.51 20.56
C ASP A 527 30.11 -14.20 19.10
N LEU A 528 29.96 -12.92 18.74
CA LEU A 528 29.55 -12.41 17.43
C LEU A 528 28.19 -12.93 16.95
N ARG A 529 27.34 -13.39 17.88
CA ARG A 529 26.02 -13.96 17.59
C ARG A 529 24.93 -13.37 18.48
N SER A 530 25.20 -13.24 19.77
CA SER A 530 24.29 -12.65 20.75
C SER A 530 24.23 -11.13 20.59
N VAL A 531 23.04 -10.56 20.69
CA VAL A 531 22.84 -9.11 20.54
C VAL A 531 23.03 -8.43 21.89
N THR A 532 23.78 -7.33 21.92
CA THR A 532 24.01 -6.58 23.15
C THR A 532 22.75 -5.91 23.68
N ALA A 533 22.71 -5.66 25.00
CA ALA A 533 21.61 -4.93 25.64
C ALA A 533 21.41 -3.53 25.02
N ASP A 534 22.49 -2.84 24.65
CA ASP A 534 22.46 -1.56 23.93
C ASP A 534 21.78 -1.70 22.56
N GLY A 535 22.09 -2.77 21.82
CA GLY A 535 21.49 -3.05 20.51
C GLY A 535 20.01 -3.37 20.61
N VAL A 536 19.63 -4.25 21.53
CA VAL A 536 18.21 -4.56 21.83
C VAL A 536 17.47 -3.29 22.20
N SER A 537 18.02 -2.49 23.11
CA SER A 537 17.37 -1.24 23.58
C SER A 537 17.12 -0.28 22.42
N HIS A 538 18.09 -0.08 21.52
CA HIS A 538 17.91 0.78 20.35
C HIS A 538 16.79 0.29 19.42
N VAL A 539 16.71 -1.02 19.16
CA VAL A 539 15.63 -1.60 18.35
C VAL A 539 14.27 -1.38 19.03
N MET A 540 14.18 -1.61 20.33
CA MET A 540 12.92 -1.45 21.07
C MET A 540 12.49 0.02 21.16
N GLU A 541 13.42 0.96 21.36
CA GLU A 541 13.13 2.39 21.33
C GLU A 541 12.53 2.81 19.99
N LEU A 542 13.10 2.34 18.88
CA LEU A 542 12.57 2.62 17.54
C LEU A 542 11.22 1.93 17.30
N PHE A 543 11.06 0.68 17.74
CA PHE A 543 9.78 -0.02 17.66
C PHE A 543 8.68 0.79 18.37
N MET A 544 8.92 1.17 19.63
CA MET A 544 7.97 1.97 20.39
C MET A 544 7.75 3.36 19.78
N LYS A 545 8.80 4.04 19.32
CA LYS A 545 8.71 5.37 18.68
C LYS A 545 7.77 5.37 17.48
N HIS A 546 7.79 4.33 16.66
CA HIS A 546 7.04 4.28 15.40
C HIS A 546 5.68 3.61 15.51
N HIS A 547 5.47 2.79 16.54
CA HIS A 547 4.21 2.07 16.73
C HIS A 547 3.36 2.61 17.88
N ALA A 548 3.92 3.26 18.89
CA ALA A 548 3.12 3.71 20.03
C ALA A 548 2.38 5.03 19.76
N GLN A 549 1.04 5.04 19.87
CA GLN A 549 0.31 6.30 19.93
C GLN A 549 0.48 6.95 21.32
N GLY A 550 1.17 8.08 21.37
CA GLY A 550 1.27 8.91 22.56
C GLY A 550 2.60 9.64 22.67
N GLU A 551 2.58 10.93 22.36
CA GLU A 551 3.71 11.87 22.33
C GLU A 551 4.61 11.79 21.09
N ARG A 552 4.26 12.59 20.06
CA ARG A 552 5.30 13.40 19.40
C ARG A 552 5.94 14.25 20.50
N MET A 553 6.97 13.73 21.15
CA MET A 553 7.83 14.54 21.97
C MET A 553 8.51 15.54 21.05
N ASP A 554 8.23 16.83 21.25
CA ASP A 554 9.04 17.92 20.72
C ASP A 554 10.51 17.63 21.05
N GLU A 555 11.28 17.23 20.04
CA GLU A 555 12.68 16.82 20.14
C GLU A 555 13.64 17.96 20.55
N GLN A 556 13.14 19.15 20.87
CA GLN A 556 13.96 20.30 21.26
C GLN A 556 14.03 20.60 22.76
N GLN A 557 13.34 19.86 23.64
CA GLN A 557 13.31 20.25 25.07
C GLN A 557 13.69 19.19 26.13
N LYS A 558 13.96 17.93 25.80
CA LYS A 558 14.38 16.90 26.80
C LYS A 558 15.87 16.51 26.81
N LEU A 559 16.73 17.19 26.06
CA LEU A 559 18.19 16.91 26.06
C LEU A 559 18.96 17.47 27.27
N SER A 560 18.30 18.00 28.31
CA SER A 560 18.99 18.63 29.44
C SER A 560 18.86 17.97 30.80
N ASN A 561 17.97 17.00 31.04
CA ASN A 561 17.87 16.34 32.36
C ASN A 561 17.16 14.98 32.31
N ALA A 562 17.92 13.88 32.29
CA ALA A 562 17.44 12.57 32.77
C ALA A 562 18.62 11.78 33.38
N PRO A 563 18.48 11.25 34.62
CA PRO A 563 19.52 10.45 35.26
C PRO A 563 19.56 9.04 34.65
N SER A 564 20.75 8.43 34.63
CA SER A 564 21.00 7.10 34.07
C SER A 564 20.32 5.99 34.89
N SER A 565 19.20 5.46 34.41
CA SER A 565 18.68 4.16 34.84
C SER A 565 19.41 3.06 34.06
N ARG A 566 20.66 2.80 34.41
CA ARG A 566 21.55 1.84 33.74
C ARG A 566 21.73 0.51 34.47
N GLU A 567 20.99 0.28 35.56
CA GLU A 567 21.34 -0.77 36.54
C GLU A 567 20.29 -1.89 36.73
N GLN A 568 19.31 -2.08 35.84
CA GLN A 568 18.31 -3.18 36.00
C GLN A 568 17.94 -3.93 34.70
N GLN A 569 18.90 -4.13 33.80
CA GLN A 569 18.75 -5.06 32.65
C GLN A 569 19.80 -6.19 32.67
N GLU A 570 20.21 -6.65 33.85
CA GLU A 570 21.01 -7.87 33.97
C GLU A 570 20.11 -9.10 34.14
N GLY A 571 20.25 -10.08 33.24
CA GLY A 571 20.30 -11.48 33.67
C GLY A 571 19.08 -12.41 33.53
N GLU A 572 18.25 -12.30 32.49
CA GLU A 572 17.32 -13.39 32.13
C GLU A 572 17.69 -14.01 30.77
N ALA A 573 18.17 -15.25 30.80
CA ALA A 573 18.56 -16.02 29.63
C ALA A 573 17.40 -16.14 28.63
N LEU A 574 17.67 -15.89 27.35
CA LEU A 574 16.72 -16.12 26.26
C LEU A 574 16.58 -17.62 26.00
N VAL A 575 15.38 -18.06 25.65
CA VAL A 575 15.18 -19.46 25.24
C VAL A 575 15.55 -19.60 23.76
N CYS A 576 16.70 -20.20 23.46
CA CYS A 576 17.19 -20.40 22.09
C CYS A 576 17.56 -21.87 21.85
N GLU A 577 16.71 -22.60 21.11
CA GLU A 577 16.92 -24.03 20.83
C GLU A 577 18.15 -24.28 19.93
N GLU A 578 18.49 -23.34 19.04
CA GLU A 578 19.70 -23.41 18.21
C GLU A 578 21.00 -23.53 19.02
N GLU A 579 21.06 -23.07 20.27
CA GLU A 579 22.26 -23.24 21.11
C GLU A 579 22.57 -24.71 21.43
N LEU A 580 21.61 -25.61 21.24
CA LEU A 580 21.84 -27.04 21.41
C LEU A 580 22.66 -27.61 20.24
N LEU A 581 22.62 -26.97 19.07
CA LEU A 581 23.36 -27.40 17.88
C LEU A 581 24.87 -27.21 18.02
N SER A 582 25.33 -26.35 18.93
CA SER A 582 26.76 -26.07 19.15
C SER A 582 27.41 -26.96 20.24
N ARG A 583 26.65 -27.83 20.92
CA ARG A 583 27.11 -28.65 22.06
C ARG A 583 27.76 -29.99 21.65
N VAL A 584 28.23 -30.11 20.41
CA VAL A 584 28.70 -31.37 19.79
C VAL A 584 30.13 -31.71 20.19
#